data_AF-A0A8H3TWC7-F1
#
_entry.id   AF-A0A8H3TWC7-F1
#
_cell.length_a   1.000
_cell.length_b   1.000
_cell.length_c   1.000
_cell.angle_alpha   90.00
_cell.angle_beta   90.00
_cell.angle_gamma   90.00
#
_symmetry.space_group_name_H-M   'P 1'
#
loop_
_entity.id
_entity.type
_entity.pdbx_description
1 polymer ?
#
loop_
_entity_poly.entity_id
_entity_poly.type
_entity_poly.pdbx_seq_one_letter_code
_entity_poly.pdbx_strand_id
1 'polypeptide(L)'
;MSTYPTTSLHSFSDVIRNRLTSPFSICLGIGLGAASYHAFSNVATYFYGPVAAMNEDKLDLKKDAAHAIQVWEWFYVKASLHATASALIGSLGLVTAGFLIPPSSFSTYPRDLRRSLWGAAALVFASLPFSILKLGPTDKIMLDLNQKIVKNKSTAGKIYPTDSSAPSSKAASVYASEHQTQGGLHPTEEAQAEFLLAAWQEGHLVRTIISVIGFEAAMLATFLAF
;
A
#
# COMPACT_ATOMS: atom_id res chain seq x y z
N MET A 1 45.70 20.65 47.08
CA MET A 1 45.22 19.32 46.64
C MET A 1 44.28 19.54 45.47
N SER A 2 44.69 19.19 44.26
CA SER A 2 43.85 19.30 43.06
C SER A 2 43.09 17.99 42.89
N THR A 3 41.78 18.02 43.12
CA THR A 3 40.88 16.90 42.84
C THR A 3 40.62 16.84 41.35
N TYR A 4 41.35 15.99 40.63
CA TYR A 4 41.01 15.69 39.25
C TYR A 4 39.67 14.96 39.22
N PRO A 5 38.72 15.37 38.37
CA PRO A 5 37.47 14.65 38.20
C PRO A 5 37.80 13.26 37.65
N THR A 6 37.50 12.23 38.43
CA THR A 6 37.48 10.84 37.97
C THR A 6 36.46 10.75 36.85
N THR A 7 36.95 10.76 35.62
CA THR A 7 36.16 10.49 34.42
C THR A 7 35.75 9.04 34.51
N SER A 8 34.53 8.78 34.95
CA SER A 8 33.98 7.43 34.95
C SER A 8 33.97 6.93 33.51
N LEU A 9 34.75 5.88 33.24
CA LEU A 9 34.65 5.11 32.01
C LEU A 9 33.21 4.60 31.91
N HIS A 10 32.37 5.32 31.16
CA HIS A 10 31.07 4.80 30.78
C HIS A 10 31.31 3.50 30.02
N SER A 11 30.70 2.42 30.51
CA SER A 11 30.76 1.14 29.81
C SER A 11 30.24 1.34 28.38
N PHE A 12 30.84 0.67 27.41
CA PHE A 12 30.35 0.63 26.03
C PHE A 12 28.85 0.29 25.96
N SER A 13 28.35 -0.52 26.91
CA SER A 13 26.93 -0.83 27.05
C SER A 13 26.06 0.40 27.35
N ASP A 14 26.53 1.33 28.18
CA ASP A 14 25.78 2.54 28.55
C ASP A 14 25.70 3.50 27.37
N VAL A 15 26.77 3.58 26.58
CA VAL A 15 26.80 4.38 25.35
C VAL A 15 25.81 3.84 24.32
N ILE A 16 25.79 2.52 24.08
CA ILE A 16 24.80 1.89 23.17
C ILE A 16 23.39 2.10 23.70
N ARG A 17 23.15 1.84 24.99
CA ARG A 17 21.82 1.98 25.59
C ARG A 17 21.31 3.40 25.43
N ASN A 18 22.11 4.40 25.81
CA ASN A 18 21.73 5.81 25.69
C ASN A 18 21.45 6.25 24.24
N ARG A 19 22.15 5.65 23.27
CA ARG A 19 21.91 5.92 21.85
C ARG A 19 20.61 5.29 21.35
N LEU A 20 20.35 4.02 21.69
CA LEU A 20 19.15 3.31 21.27
C LEU A 20 17.88 3.83 21.96
N THR A 21 17.99 4.33 23.19
CA THR A 21 16.86 4.87 23.94
C THR A 21 16.66 6.37 23.73
N SER A 22 17.43 7.01 22.85
CA SER A 22 17.22 8.43 22.57
C SER A 22 15.88 8.64 21.85
N PRO A 23 15.11 9.70 22.18
CA PRO A 23 13.87 10.01 21.47
C PRO A 23 14.07 10.14 19.95
N PHE A 24 15.21 10.68 19.51
CA PHE A 24 15.62 10.73 18.11
C PHE A 24 15.67 9.34 17.46
N SER A 25 16.44 8.41 18.05
CA SER A 25 16.61 7.05 17.51
C SER A 25 15.31 6.28 17.47
N ILE A 26 14.45 6.44 18.48
CA ILE A 26 13.13 5.81 18.53
C ILE A 26 12.25 6.31 17.39
N CYS A 27 12.12 7.65 17.23
CA CYS A 27 11.32 8.24 16.16
C CYS A 27 11.88 7.89 14.77
N LEU A 28 13.19 7.89 14.60
CA LEU A 28 13.85 7.51 13.36
C LEU A 28 13.59 6.04 13.01
N GLY A 29 13.72 5.14 13.99
CA GLY A 29 13.43 3.71 13.82
C GLY A 29 11.97 3.43 13.46
N ILE A 30 11.03 4.08 14.15
CA ILE A 30 9.59 3.99 13.84
C ILE A 30 9.31 4.54 12.44
N GLY A 31 9.87 5.71 12.11
CA GLY A 31 9.73 6.36 10.81
C GLY A 31 10.22 5.48 9.67
N LEU A 32 11.43 4.92 9.80
CA LEU A 32 12.02 3.99 8.84
C LEU A 32 11.25 2.68 8.72
N GLY A 33 10.85 2.08 9.85
CA GLY A 33 10.10 0.82 9.84
C GLY A 33 8.74 0.96 9.15
N ALA A 34 8.04 2.07 9.39
CA ALA A 34 6.77 2.34 8.72
C ALA A 34 6.96 2.73 7.25
N ALA A 35 8.00 3.52 6.91
CA ALA A 35 8.32 3.87 5.52
C ALA A 35 8.73 2.64 4.69
N SER A 36 9.51 1.71 5.28
CA SER A 36 9.89 0.47 4.61
C SER A 36 8.67 -0.42 4.38
N TYR A 37 7.82 -0.60 5.39
CA TYR A 37 6.56 -1.32 5.23
C TYR A 37 5.69 -0.70 4.13
N HIS A 38 5.61 0.64 4.08
CA HIS A 38 4.89 1.34 3.02
C HIS A 38 5.49 1.08 1.63
N ALA A 39 6.81 1.19 1.46
CA ALA A 39 7.46 0.94 0.17
C ALA A 39 7.32 -0.53 -0.27
N PHE A 40 7.69 -1.47 0.60
CA PHE A 40 7.68 -2.90 0.27
C PHE A 40 6.28 -3.48 0.11
N SER A 41 5.26 -2.95 0.80
CA SER A 41 3.87 -3.36 0.56
C SER A 41 3.38 -2.93 -0.83
N ASN A 42 3.76 -1.74 -1.31
CA ASN A 42 3.46 -1.31 -2.68
C ASN A 42 4.20 -2.17 -3.72
N VAL A 43 5.48 -2.44 -3.52
CA VAL A 43 6.27 -3.36 -4.37
C VAL A 43 5.62 -4.75 -4.38
N ALA A 44 5.28 -5.30 -3.22
CA ALA A 44 4.63 -6.60 -3.12
C ALA A 44 3.28 -6.64 -3.83
N THR A 45 2.49 -5.57 -3.72
CA THR A 45 1.20 -5.45 -4.41
C THR A 45 1.36 -5.46 -5.92
N TYR A 46 2.38 -4.76 -6.43
CA TYR A 46 2.64 -4.64 -7.86
C TYR A 46 3.18 -5.95 -8.47
N PHE A 47 4.20 -6.55 -7.85
CA PHE A 47 4.92 -7.70 -8.43
C PHE A 47 4.39 -9.07 -8.01
N TYR A 48 3.75 -9.18 -6.84
CA TYR A 48 3.30 -10.46 -6.29
C TYR A 48 1.82 -10.45 -5.86
N GLY A 49 1.15 -9.31 -6.00
CA GLY A 49 -0.20 -9.08 -5.53
C GLY A 49 -1.24 -9.08 -6.65
N PRO A 50 -2.40 -8.41 -6.43
CA PRO A 50 -3.48 -8.37 -7.40
C PRO A 50 -3.08 -7.80 -8.75
N VAL A 51 -2.15 -6.84 -8.81
CA VAL A 51 -1.68 -6.27 -10.08
C VAL A 51 -1.02 -7.34 -10.93
N ALA A 52 -0.09 -8.11 -10.35
CA ALA A 52 0.54 -9.23 -11.03
C ALA A 52 -0.49 -10.29 -11.43
N ALA A 53 -1.41 -10.64 -10.52
CA ALA A 53 -2.46 -11.62 -10.77
C ALA A 53 -3.39 -11.23 -11.94
N MET A 54 -3.63 -9.93 -12.15
CA MET A 54 -4.43 -9.42 -13.28
C MET A 54 -3.66 -9.42 -14.61
N ASN A 55 -2.33 -9.43 -14.58
CA ASN A 55 -1.48 -9.39 -15.77
C ASN A 55 -1.06 -10.78 -16.26
N GLU A 56 -1.14 -11.80 -15.40
CA GLU A 56 -0.80 -13.17 -15.77
C GLU A 56 -1.91 -13.86 -16.58
N ASP A 57 -1.56 -14.41 -17.74
CA ASP A 57 -2.46 -15.22 -18.57
C ASP A 57 -2.93 -16.52 -17.88
N LYS A 58 -2.26 -16.92 -16.79
CA LYS A 58 -2.52 -18.16 -16.06
C LYS A 58 -3.75 -18.06 -15.15
N LEU A 59 -4.17 -16.85 -14.79
CA LEU A 59 -5.35 -16.61 -14.00
C LEU A 59 -6.45 -16.11 -14.93
N ASP A 60 -7.64 -16.71 -14.84
CA ASP A 60 -8.81 -16.26 -15.62
C ASP A 60 -9.24 -14.82 -15.29
N LEU A 61 -8.57 -14.17 -14.32
CA LEU A 61 -8.68 -12.74 -14.00
C LEU A 61 -8.41 -11.82 -15.18
N LYS A 62 -7.54 -12.21 -16.12
CA LYS A 62 -7.31 -11.41 -17.33
C LYS A 62 -8.47 -11.47 -18.33
N LYS A 63 -9.29 -12.53 -18.25
CA LYS A 63 -10.40 -12.79 -19.18
C LYS A 63 -11.76 -12.38 -18.60
N ASP A 64 -11.84 -12.19 -17.29
CA ASP A 64 -13.07 -11.80 -16.58
C ASP A 64 -12.83 -10.52 -15.77
N ALA A 65 -13.14 -9.37 -16.39
CA ALA A 65 -13.01 -8.06 -15.77
C ALA A 65 -13.89 -7.93 -14.51
N ALA A 66 -15.04 -8.62 -14.46
CA ALA A 66 -15.92 -8.60 -13.30
C ALA A 66 -15.27 -9.34 -12.12
N HIS A 67 -14.60 -10.46 -12.36
CA HIS A 67 -13.83 -11.15 -11.33
C HIS A 67 -12.59 -10.35 -10.90
N ALA A 68 -11.90 -9.70 -11.84
CA ALA A 68 -10.77 -8.82 -11.53
C ALA A 68 -11.18 -7.65 -10.61
N ILE A 69 -12.31 -7.00 -10.88
CA ILE A 69 -12.85 -5.93 -10.01
C ILE A 69 -13.16 -6.46 -8.60
N GLN A 70 -13.68 -7.68 -8.45
CA GLN A 70 -13.96 -8.27 -7.13
C GLN A 70 -12.67 -8.53 -6.33
N VAL A 71 -11.64 -9.08 -6.98
CA VAL A 71 -10.32 -9.30 -6.35
C VAL A 71 -9.67 -7.96 -6.00
N TRP A 72 -9.76 -6.98 -6.89
CA TRP A 72 -9.30 -5.62 -6.66
C TRP A 72 -9.97 -5.00 -5.43
N GLU A 73 -11.29 -5.04 -5.32
CA GLU A 73 -12.03 -4.44 -4.19
C GLU A 73 -11.60 -5.09 -2.88
N TRP A 74 -11.61 -6.42 -2.83
CA TRP A 74 -11.22 -7.16 -1.64
C TRP A 74 -9.84 -6.73 -1.15
N PHE A 75 -8.89 -6.59 -2.08
CA PHE A 75 -7.56 -6.11 -1.75
C PHE A 75 -7.57 -4.63 -1.33
N TYR A 76 -8.21 -3.75 -2.09
CA TYR A 76 -8.22 -2.31 -1.86
C TYR A 76 -8.79 -1.97 -0.48
N VAL A 77 -9.92 -2.56 -0.10
CA VAL A 77 -10.57 -2.33 1.19
C VAL A 77 -9.68 -2.75 2.36
N LYS A 78 -8.91 -3.83 2.22
CA LYS A 78 -8.01 -4.31 3.26
C LYS A 78 -6.68 -3.54 3.28
N ALA A 79 -6.06 -3.34 2.14
CA ALA A 79 -4.70 -2.80 2.03
C ALA A 79 -4.64 -1.27 2.17
N SER A 80 -5.67 -0.52 1.75
CA SER A 80 -5.66 0.95 1.76
C SER A 80 -5.46 1.53 3.16
N LEU A 81 -6.04 0.92 4.19
CA LEU A 81 -5.87 1.34 5.58
C LEU A 81 -4.41 1.18 6.04
N HIS A 82 -3.80 0.03 5.77
CA HIS A 82 -2.41 -0.25 6.13
C HIS A 82 -1.43 0.64 5.35
N ALA A 83 -1.68 0.86 4.06
CA ALA A 83 -0.86 1.74 3.23
C ALA A 83 -0.93 3.19 3.73
N THR A 84 -2.13 3.68 4.09
CA THR A 84 -2.32 5.04 4.62
C THR A 84 -1.67 5.20 5.99
N ALA A 85 -1.93 4.28 6.91
CA ALA A 85 -1.38 4.33 8.26
C ALA A 85 0.15 4.30 8.25
N SER A 86 0.76 3.40 7.45
CA SER A 86 2.22 3.29 7.35
C SER A 86 2.86 4.53 6.73
N ALA A 87 2.28 5.13 5.69
CA ALA A 87 2.78 6.38 5.12
C ALA A 87 2.73 7.53 6.15
N LEU A 88 1.61 7.66 6.89
CA LEU A 88 1.45 8.71 7.91
C LEU A 88 2.42 8.52 9.08
N ILE A 89 2.51 7.31 9.63
CA ILE A 89 3.43 6.99 10.73
C ILE A 89 4.88 7.19 10.29
N GLY A 90 5.22 6.73 9.07
CA GLY A 90 6.55 6.90 8.49
C GLY A 90 6.93 8.37 8.38
N SER A 91 6.06 9.16 7.76
CA SER A 91 6.28 10.61 7.57
C SER A 91 6.38 11.35 8.91
N LEU A 92 5.46 11.10 9.84
CA LEU A 92 5.46 11.76 11.15
C LEU A 92 6.68 11.37 11.98
N GLY A 93 7.08 10.09 11.95
CA GLY A 93 8.28 9.60 12.63
C GLY A 93 9.55 10.28 12.12
N LEU A 94 9.70 10.42 10.80
CA LEU A 94 10.84 11.10 10.17
C LEU A 94 10.85 12.61 10.46
N VAL A 95 9.70 13.29 10.40
CA VAL A 95 9.59 14.72 10.77
C VAL A 95 9.98 14.92 12.23
N THR A 96 9.44 14.09 13.13
CA THR A 96 9.70 14.15 14.56
C THR A 96 11.16 13.87 14.87
N ALA A 97 11.77 12.89 14.20
CA ALA A 97 13.21 12.65 14.29
C ALA A 97 14.01 13.90 13.88
N GLY A 98 13.64 14.57 12.78
CA GLY A 98 14.28 15.83 12.35
C GLY A 98 14.21 16.96 13.38
N PHE A 99 13.11 17.06 14.15
CA PHE A 99 12.97 18.02 15.25
C PHE A 99 13.83 17.65 16.47
N LEU A 100 13.96 16.36 16.76
CA LEU A 100 14.67 15.84 17.93
C LEU A 100 16.18 15.65 17.71
N ILE A 101 16.73 16.04 16.55
CA ILE A 101 18.17 15.99 16.29
C ILE A 101 18.92 16.77 17.39
N PRO A 102 19.82 16.12 18.15
CA PRO A 102 20.64 16.78 19.15
C PRO A 102 21.50 17.89 18.52
N PRO A 103 21.64 19.06 19.16
CA PRO A 103 22.54 20.12 18.68
C PRO A 103 24.01 19.67 18.62
N SER A 104 24.37 18.72 19.48
CA SER A 104 25.69 18.11 19.61
C SER A 104 25.84 16.79 18.84
N SER A 105 24.92 16.47 17.93
CA SER A 105 25.04 15.25 17.13
C SER A 105 26.36 15.26 16.35
N PHE A 106 26.98 14.08 16.27
CA PHE A 106 28.27 13.84 15.60
C PHE A 106 28.27 14.14 14.10
N SER A 107 27.11 14.41 13.50
CA SER A 107 27.02 14.86 12.12
C SER A 107 27.65 16.25 12.01
N THR A 108 28.64 16.38 11.13
CA THR A 108 29.26 17.65 10.75
C THR A 108 28.24 18.69 10.25
N TYR A 109 27.02 18.26 9.87
CA TYR A 109 25.98 19.09 9.25
C TYR A 109 24.57 18.81 9.80
N PRO A 110 24.24 19.19 11.07
CA PRO A 110 22.94 18.91 11.68
C PRO A 110 21.76 19.57 10.94
N ARG A 111 22.00 20.68 10.23
CA ARG A 111 20.98 21.35 9.40
C ARG A 111 20.63 20.54 8.16
N ASP A 112 21.62 19.92 7.53
CA ASP A 112 21.41 19.16 6.31
C ASP A 112 20.73 17.82 6.62
N LEU A 113 21.11 17.17 7.72
CA LEU A 113 20.42 15.98 8.21
C LEU A 113 18.92 16.25 8.47
N ARG A 114 18.60 17.37 9.13
CA ARG A 114 17.20 17.77 9.38
C ARG A 114 16.42 17.92 8.07
N ARG A 115 17.00 18.64 7.10
CA ARG A 115 16.38 18.87 5.80
C ARG A 115 16.19 17.56 5.03
N SER A 116 17.17 16.66 5.08
CA SER A 116 17.09 15.35 4.46
C SER A 116 15.97 14.49 5.06
N LEU A 117 15.83 14.45 6.39
CA LEU A 117 14.74 13.73 7.05
C LEU A 117 13.36 14.31 6.70
N TRP A 118 13.23 15.63 6.66
CA TRP A 118 11.98 16.28 6.25
C TRP A 118 11.65 16.07 4.77
N GLY A 119 12.66 16.12 3.91
CA GLY A 119 12.51 15.80 2.48
C GLY A 119 12.08 14.35 2.27
N ALA A 120 12.71 13.40 2.97
CA ALA A 120 12.31 12.00 2.97
C ALA A 120 10.87 11.83 3.47
N ALA A 121 10.50 12.49 4.57
CA ALA A 121 9.13 12.46 5.08
C ALA A 121 8.11 13.01 4.06
N ALA A 122 8.43 14.10 3.37
CA ALA A 122 7.58 14.67 2.33
C ALA A 122 7.40 13.69 1.17
N LEU A 123 8.44 12.97 0.76
CA LEU A 123 8.37 11.97 -0.30
C LEU A 123 7.56 10.73 0.11
N VAL A 124 7.73 10.24 1.34
CA VAL A 124 6.88 9.15 1.88
C VAL A 124 5.42 9.59 1.95
N PHE A 125 5.16 10.82 2.37
CA PHE A 125 3.80 11.39 2.44
C PHE A 125 3.19 11.61 1.05
N ALA A 126 3.99 11.97 0.04
CA ALA A 126 3.52 12.35 -1.30
C ALA A 126 2.72 11.24 -2.02
N SER A 127 2.89 9.97 -1.63
CA SER A 127 2.11 8.86 -2.16
C SER A 127 0.60 8.98 -1.84
N LEU A 128 0.25 9.64 -0.72
CA LEU A 128 -1.14 9.82 -0.28
C LEU A 128 -1.93 10.82 -1.12
N PRO A 129 -1.49 12.10 -1.28
CA PRO A 129 -2.20 13.02 -2.15
C PRO A 129 -2.22 12.54 -3.60
N PHE A 130 -1.15 11.86 -4.07
CA PHE A 130 -1.17 11.20 -5.37
C PHE A 130 -2.30 10.17 -5.47
N SER A 131 -2.41 9.27 -4.48
CA SER A 131 -3.47 8.26 -4.44
C SER A 131 -4.86 8.90 -4.45
N ILE A 132 -5.10 9.90 -3.60
CA ILE A 132 -6.39 10.57 -3.50
C ILE A 132 -6.77 11.27 -4.82
N LEU A 133 -5.83 12.00 -5.43
CA LEU A 133 -6.11 12.82 -6.60
C LEU A 133 -6.14 12.03 -7.91
N LYS A 134 -5.32 10.98 -8.04
CA LYS A 134 -5.17 10.22 -9.29
C LYS A 134 -5.89 8.88 -9.27
N LEU A 135 -5.85 8.15 -8.16
CA LEU A 135 -6.50 6.84 -8.04
C LEU A 135 -7.92 6.95 -7.49
N GLY A 136 -8.19 7.88 -6.58
CA GLY A 136 -9.48 8.05 -5.92
C GLY A 136 -10.70 8.09 -6.86
N PRO A 137 -10.68 8.87 -7.97
CA PRO A 137 -11.78 8.85 -8.93
C PRO A 137 -11.99 7.48 -9.59
N THR A 138 -10.92 6.80 -9.98
CA THR A 138 -10.94 5.46 -10.59
C THR A 138 -11.47 4.43 -9.60
N ASP A 139 -10.97 4.46 -8.36
CA ASP A 139 -11.36 3.56 -7.27
C ASP A 139 -12.86 3.68 -6.98
N LYS A 140 -13.41 4.90 -6.99
CA LYS A 140 -14.85 5.13 -6.80
C LYS A 140 -15.68 4.46 -7.90
N ILE A 141 -15.29 4.60 -9.16
CA ILE A 141 -16.04 4.01 -10.28
C ILE A 141 -15.95 2.48 -10.25
N MET A 142 -14.78 1.91 -9.92
CA MET A 142 -14.62 0.46 -9.77
C MET A 142 -15.44 -0.11 -8.60
N LEU A 143 -15.57 0.61 -7.49
CA LEU A 143 -16.47 0.24 -6.38
C LEU A 143 -17.94 0.22 -6.83
N ASP A 144 -18.38 1.23 -7.59
CA ASP A 144 -19.74 1.29 -8.10
C ASP A 144 -20.02 0.14 -9.09
N LEU A 145 -19.06 -0.21 -9.95
CA LEU A 145 -19.14 -1.38 -10.83
C LEU A 145 -19.22 -2.68 -10.03
N ASN A 146 -18.42 -2.83 -8.98
CA ASN A 146 -18.47 -4.01 -8.11
C ASN A 146 -19.84 -4.20 -7.45
N GLN A 147 -20.42 -3.11 -6.92
CA GLN A 147 -21.76 -3.15 -6.34
C GLN A 147 -22.82 -3.61 -7.33
N LYS A 148 -22.73 -3.19 -8.61
CA LYS A 148 -23.59 -3.67 -9.68
C LYS A 148 -23.40 -5.17 -9.93
N ILE A 149 -22.15 -5.64 -10.02
CA ILE A 149 -21.84 -7.07 -10.21
C ILE A 149 -22.46 -7.91 -9.08
N VAL A 150 -22.27 -7.51 -7.83
CA VAL A 150 -22.82 -8.20 -6.66
C VAL A 150 -24.35 -8.21 -6.68
N LYS A 151 -24.98 -7.09 -7.04
CA LYS A 151 -26.45 -6.98 -7.16
C LYS A 151 -27.01 -7.87 -8.27
N ASN A 152 -26.36 -7.91 -9.43
CA ASN A 152 -26.75 -8.75 -10.56
C ASN A 152 -26.68 -10.23 -10.19
N LYS A 153 -25.57 -10.66 -9.54
CA LYS A 153 -25.41 -12.02 -9.02
C LYS A 153 -26.49 -12.38 -7.99
N SER A 154 -26.83 -11.47 -7.07
CA SER A 154 -27.90 -11.69 -6.08
C SER A 154 -29.29 -11.82 -6.72
N THR A 155 -29.52 -11.11 -7.83
CA THR A 155 -30.82 -11.13 -8.54
C THR A 155 -30.96 -12.42 -9.36
N ALA A 156 -29.90 -12.85 -10.05
CA ALA A 156 -29.86 -14.12 -10.77
C ALA A 156 -30.15 -15.32 -9.84
N GLY A 157 -29.60 -15.31 -8.61
CA GLY A 157 -29.85 -16.36 -7.62
C GLY A 157 -31.29 -16.42 -7.08
N LYS A 158 -32.10 -15.36 -7.25
CA LYS A 158 -33.50 -15.32 -6.77
C LYS A 158 -34.54 -15.72 -7.82
N ILE A 159 -34.17 -15.77 -9.10
CA ILE A 159 -35.10 -16.04 -10.21
C ILE A 159 -35.31 -17.54 -10.45
N TYR A 160 -34.45 -18.41 -9.92
CA TYR A 160 -34.68 -19.85 -9.95
C TYR A 160 -35.61 -20.25 -8.80
N PRO A 161 -36.85 -20.68 -9.09
CA PRO A 161 -37.72 -21.21 -8.04
C PRO A 161 -37.12 -22.51 -7.53
N THR A 162 -37.06 -22.66 -6.22
CA THR A 162 -36.81 -23.90 -5.48
C THR A 162 -37.98 -24.89 -5.65
N ASP A 163 -38.48 -25.06 -6.86
CA ASP A 163 -39.40 -26.14 -7.16
C ASP A 163 -38.58 -27.43 -7.24
N SER A 164 -38.89 -28.35 -6.34
CA SER A 164 -38.21 -29.62 -6.08
C SER A 164 -38.34 -30.66 -7.22
N SER A 165 -38.75 -30.24 -8.41
CA SER A 165 -38.76 -31.05 -9.63
C SER A 165 -37.49 -30.82 -10.44
N ALA A 166 -36.39 -31.42 -9.98
CA ALA A 166 -35.08 -31.36 -10.64
C ALA A 166 -35.19 -31.71 -12.15
N PRO A 167 -34.81 -30.80 -13.07
CA PRO A 167 -34.73 -31.13 -14.49
C PRO A 167 -33.61 -32.14 -14.72
N SER A 168 -33.83 -33.08 -15.65
CA SER A 168 -32.89 -34.14 -15.98
C SER A 168 -31.47 -33.61 -16.24
N SER A 169 -30.45 -34.35 -15.77
CA SER A 169 -29.04 -33.93 -15.67
C SER A 169 -28.40 -33.38 -16.95
N LYS A 170 -28.96 -33.64 -18.14
CA LYS A 170 -28.49 -33.09 -19.41
C LYS A 170 -28.88 -31.62 -19.63
N ALA A 171 -30.09 -31.21 -19.26
CA ALA A 171 -30.56 -29.84 -19.45
C ALA A 171 -29.81 -28.85 -18.55
N ALA A 172 -29.47 -29.29 -17.33
CA ALA A 172 -28.67 -28.49 -16.40
C ALA A 172 -27.25 -28.21 -16.91
N SER A 173 -26.63 -29.14 -17.65
CA SER A 173 -25.27 -28.95 -18.18
C SER A 173 -25.20 -28.00 -19.38
N VAL A 174 -26.24 -28.00 -20.24
CA VAL A 174 -26.32 -27.09 -21.39
C VAL A 174 -26.64 -25.67 -20.91
N TYR A 175 -27.58 -25.53 -19.96
CA TYR A 175 -27.90 -24.23 -19.34
C TYR A 175 -26.77 -23.67 -18.47
N ALA A 176 -25.98 -24.51 -17.80
CA ALA A 176 -24.80 -24.05 -17.05
C ALA A 176 -23.70 -23.50 -17.97
N SER A 177 -23.60 -24.00 -19.21
CA SER A 177 -22.63 -23.49 -20.20
C SER A 177 -23.04 -22.17 -20.85
N GLU A 178 -24.35 -21.90 -20.98
CA GLU A 178 -24.87 -20.63 -21.52
C GLU A 178 -25.04 -19.53 -20.45
N HIS A 179 -25.23 -19.90 -19.18
CA HIS A 179 -25.30 -18.93 -18.08
C HIS A 179 -23.95 -18.62 -17.42
N GLN A 180 -22.86 -19.28 -17.82
CA GLN A 180 -21.52 -18.94 -17.33
C GLN A 180 -21.04 -17.54 -17.79
N THR A 181 -21.71 -16.94 -18.78
CA THR A 181 -21.55 -15.52 -19.16
C THR A 181 -22.49 -14.56 -18.42
N GLN A 182 -23.46 -15.04 -17.62
CA GLN A 182 -24.59 -14.21 -17.15
C GLN A 182 -24.46 -13.60 -15.74
N GLY A 183 -23.30 -13.70 -15.10
CA GLY A 183 -22.97 -12.80 -13.98
C GLY A 183 -22.40 -11.45 -14.42
N GLY A 184 -22.07 -11.32 -15.72
CA GLY A 184 -21.15 -10.33 -16.28
C GLY A 184 -21.76 -8.95 -16.49
N LEU A 185 -20.92 -7.94 -16.32
CA LEU A 185 -21.17 -6.56 -16.71
C LEU A 185 -21.71 -6.47 -18.14
N HIS A 186 -22.48 -5.43 -18.46
CA HIS A 186 -22.83 -5.15 -19.86
C HIS A 186 -21.54 -4.96 -20.69
N PRO A 187 -21.46 -5.30 -21.99
CA PRO A 187 -20.21 -5.19 -22.76
C PRO A 187 -19.54 -3.80 -22.69
N THR A 188 -20.35 -2.74 -22.58
CA THR A 188 -19.82 -1.37 -22.40
C THR A 188 -19.23 -1.14 -21.00
N GLU A 189 -19.81 -1.75 -19.97
CA GLU A 189 -19.32 -1.69 -18.59
C GLU A 189 -18.08 -2.58 -18.43
N GLU A 190 -17.98 -3.68 -19.17
CA GLU A 190 -16.80 -4.54 -19.23
C GLU A 190 -15.62 -3.82 -19.86
N ALA A 191 -15.80 -3.18 -21.03
CA ALA A 191 -14.77 -2.34 -21.63
C ALA A 191 -14.35 -1.18 -20.70
N GLN A 192 -15.30 -0.61 -19.97
CA GLN A 192 -15.01 0.41 -18.95
C GLN A 192 -14.20 -0.16 -17.78
N ALA A 193 -14.54 -1.35 -17.30
CA ALA A 193 -13.83 -2.04 -16.23
C ALA A 193 -12.37 -2.32 -16.62
N GLU A 194 -12.12 -2.84 -17.82
CA GLU A 194 -10.77 -3.08 -18.35
C GLU A 194 -9.96 -1.79 -18.41
N PHE A 195 -10.55 -0.71 -18.94
CA PHE A 195 -9.89 0.60 -19.00
C PHE A 195 -9.53 1.12 -17.61
N LEU A 196 -10.45 1.02 -16.64
CA LEU A 196 -10.21 1.47 -15.27
C LEU A 196 -9.16 0.64 -14.55
N LEU A 197 -9.16 -0.68 -14.75
CA LEU A 197 -8.14 -1.58 -14.19
C LEU A 197 -6.76 -1.24 -14.74
N ALA A 198 -6.63 -1.02 -16.05
CA ALA A 198 -5.37 -0.61 -16.66
C ALA A 198 -4.89 0.75 -16.10
N ALA A 199 -5.77 1.76 -16.04
CA ALA A 199 -5.45 3.06 -15.47
C ALA A 199 -5.05 2.97 -13.97
N TRP A 200 -5.71 2.09 -13.21
CA TRP A 200 -5.37 1.83 -11.83
C TRP A 200 -3.98 1.20 -11.68
N GLN A 201 -3.65 0.21 -12.52
CA GLN A 201 -2.33 -0.44 -12.52
C GLN A 201 -1.20 0.54 -12.83
N GLU A 202 -1.39 1.41 -13.83
CA GLU A 202 -0.43 2.47 -14.16
C GLU A 202 -0.25 3.45 -13.00
N GLY A 203 -1.36 3.93 -12.42
CA GLY A 203 -1.30 4.81 -11.26
C GLY A 203 -0.64 4.12 -10.05
N HIS A 204 -0.87 2.83 -9.85
CA HIS A 204 -0.24 2.06 -8.79
C HIS A 204 1.28 1.92 -8.98
N LEU A 205 1.75 1.76 -10.22
CA LEU A 205 3.18 1.76 -10.54
C LEU A 205 3.82 3.10 -10.13
N VAL A 206 3.20 4.23 -10.52
CA VAL A 206 3.70 5.56 -10.15
C VAL A 206 3.73 5.73 -8.64
N ARG A 207 2.68 5.31 -7.93
CA ARG A 207 2.65 5.32 -6.46
C ARG A 207 3.80 4.50 -5.87
N THR A 208 4.04 3.30 -6.42
CA THR A 208 5.13 2.41 -5.99
C THR A 208 6.49 3.08 -6.13
N ILE A 209 6.74 3.74 -7.27
CA ILE A 209 7.97 4.49 -7.53
C ILE A 209 8.14 5.61 -6.49
N ILE A 210 7.09 6.41 -6.23
CA ILE A 210 7.13 7.48 -5.23
C ILE A 210 7.48 6.91 -3.84
N SER A 211 6.81 5.83 -3.43
CA SER A 211 7.04 5.20 -2.13
C SER A 211 8.47 4.65 -1.98
N VAL A 212 9.03 4.03 -3.02
CA VAL A 212 10.41 3.54 -3.03
C VAL A 212 11.41 4.71 -2.94
N ILE A 213 11.23 5.75 -3.75
CA ILE A 213 12.09 6.95 -3.70
C ILE A 213 12.07 7.58 -2.30
N GLY A 214 10.88 7.68 -1.68
CA GLY A 214 10.75 8.20 -0.32
C GLY A 214 11.47 7.35 0.73
N PHE A 215 11.40 6.02 0.60
CA PHE A 215 12.13 5.11 1.49
C PHE A 215 13.66 5.20 1.30
N GLU A 216 14.15 5.21 0.06
CA GLU A 216 15.59 5.36 -0.24
C GLU A 216 16.13 6.69 0.28
N ALA A 217 15.37 7.78 0.15
CA ALA A 217 15.72 9.07 0.74
C ALA A 217 15.80 9.00 2.28
N ALA A 218 14.89 8.26 2.93
CA ALA A 218 14.91 8.05 4.37
C ALA A 218 16.13 7.22 4.81
N MET A 219 16.48 6.18 4.05
CA MET A 219 17.68 5.36 4.28
C MET A 219 18.96 6.20 4.16
N LEU A 220 19.09 7.01 3.11
CA LEU A 220 20.22 7.92 2.93
C LEU A 220 20.32 8.94 4.07
N ALA A 221 19.19 9.55 4.47
CA ALA A 221 19.15 10.48 5.59
C ALA A 221 19.57 9.80 6.90
N THR A 222 19.18 8.54 7.10
CA THR A 222 19.58 7.74 8.27
C THR A 222 21.07 7.44 8.24
N PHE A 223 21.63 7.07 7.09
CA PHE A 223 23.05 6.83 6.94
C PHE A 223 23.88 8.07 7.30
N LEU A 224 23.42 9.28 6.91
CA LEU A 224 24.06 10.55 7.29
C LEU A 224 23.95 10.90 8.78
N ALA A 225 23.09 10.20 9.54
CA ALA A 225 22.92 10.42 10.97
C ALA A 225 23.93 9.66 11.84
N PHE A 226 24.61 8.65 11.28
CA PHE A 226 25.54 7.75 11.96
C PHE A 226 26.96 7.88 11.41
#